data_AF-A0A194R9E4-F1
#
_entry.id   AF-A0A194R9E4-F1
#
_cell.length_a   1.000
_cell.length_b   1.000
_cell.length_c   1.000
_cell.angle_alpha   90.00
_cell.angle_beta   90.00
_cell.angle_gamma   90.00
#
_symmetry.space_group_name_H-M   'P 1'
#
loop_
_entity.id
_entity.type
_entity.pdbx_description
1 polymer ?
#
loop_
_entity_poly.entity_id
_entity_poly.type
_entity_poly.pdbx_seq_one_letter_code
_entity_poly.pdbx_strand_id
1 'polypeptide(L)'
;MSNIQLDIWRGEWGLASIDLECLKVLTYMKFIGVPVKVHEANNPYFAPKGRLPVMRDGRHVLTTFEEVVDHLKSLHYSTDVHLNTNQAAEASAFTQYLREKLYPAYEYAWWVDEKNYTELTRPAYAKALRIPFNFYYPGKYQNVAKEMIDALYGEHSDLKEIEKTIYQEAEKCLATLSDRLGESEYFFGNRPSSFDAIVFAYLAPLVKAPFPNSTLSNHVKSIPNLTRFVARINQKNFRQVTDEYNLQNSKKQSTGTQADRAAANFPNQYNTIRSQYVTQVTMCRLFLLVIPTHKPHASTPTSKPELKTVAVADIGRDYIIIIISKKKVAVPWKYNLQNSKKQSTGTQADRAAANFPNQTRNKILAAIFAAFAMTGYAFASGMFQELKDFEHSRDYSEMFENEEDDN
;
A
#
# COMPACT_ATOMS: atom_id res chain seq x y z
N MET A 1 12.48 -16.36 29.21
CA MET A 1 11.24 -16.38 28.39
C MET A 1 11.63 -15.93 26.99
N SER A 2 11.37 -16.74 25.97
CA SER A 2 11.62 -16.36 24.58
C SER A 2 10.78 -15.10 24.26
N ASN A 3 11.44 -14.02 23.88
CA ASN A 3 10.78 -12.74 23.55
C ASN A 3 10.46 -12.74 22.06
N ILE A 4 9.54 -13.61 21.64
CA ILE A 4 9.17 -13.76 20.23
C ILE A 4 8.38 -12.53 19.80
N GLN A 5 8.88 -11.87 18.77
CA GLN A 5 8.25 -10.70 18.14
C GLN A 5 7.84 -11.05 16.72
N LEU A 6 6.69 -10.56 16.29
CA LEU A 6 6.17 -10.75 14.95
C LEU A 6 5.75 -9.41 14.35
N ASP A 7 6.45 -9.00 13.30
CA ASP A 7 6.11 -7.84 12.51
C ASP A 7 5.12 -8.25 11.40
N ILE A 8 3.93 -7.67 11.38
CA ILE A 8 2.86 -7.96 10.40
C ILE A 8 2.31 -6.70 9.75
N TRP A 9 1.63 -6.86 8.61
CA TRP A 9 0.80 -5.80 8.06
C TRP A 9 -0.35 -5.47 9.00
N ARG A 10 -0.66 -4.17 9.11
CA ARG A 10 -1.84 -3.69 9.84
C ARG A 10 -3.12 -4.36 9.35
N GLY A 11 -4.00 -4.72 10.27
CA GLY A 11 -5.32 -5.29 9.98
C GLY A 11 -6.36 -4.27 9.54
N GLU A 12 -7.29 -4.70 8.68
CA GLU A 12 -8.51 -3.98 8.30
C GLU A 12 -9.69 -4.97 8.25
N TRP A 13 -10.93 -4.45 8.21
CA TRP A 13 -12.17 -5.27 8.11
C TRP A 13 -12.35 -6.30 9.24
N GLY A 14 -11.81 -5.98 10.43
CA GLY A 14 -11.82 -6.89 11.59
C GLY A 14 -10.95 -8.13 11.39
N LEU A 15 -9.99 -8.10 10.46
CA LEU A 15 -8.90 -9.08 10.34
C LEU A 15 -7.67 -8.57 11.10
N ALA A 16 -6.86 -9.50 11.60
CA ALA A 16 -5.62 -9.18 12.28
C ALA A 16 -4.53 -8.64 11.34
N SER A 17 -4.59 -9.00 10.05
CA SER A 17 -3.73 -8.49 9.00
C SER A 17 -4.46 -8.51 7.67
N ILE A 18 -4.13 -7.59 6.76
CA ILE A 18 -4.63 -7.61 5.37
C ILE A 18 -3.91 -8.61 4.48
N ASP A 19 -2.71 -9.04 4.90
CA ASP A 19 -1.81 -9.85 4.10
C ASP A 19 -1.95 -11.34 4.40
N LEU A 20 -1.89 -12.15 3.35
CA LEU A 20 -2.09 -13.59 3.41
C LEU A 20 -1.02 -14.28 4.25
N GLU A 21 0.26 -14.02 4.00
CA GLU A 21 1.36 -14.67 4.71
C GLU A 21 1.41 -14.24 6.19
N CYS A 22 1.09 -12.97 6.47
CA CYS A 22 0.94 -12.48 7.84
C CYS A 22 -0.16 -13.21 8.60
N LEU A 23 -1.32 -13.44 7.98
CA LEU A 23 -2.42 -14.19 8.58
C LEU A 23 -2.05 -15.67 8.81
N LYS A 24 -1.34 -16.32 7.87
CA LYS A 24 -0.88 -17.71 8.03
C LYS A 24 -0.05 -17.87 9.30
N VAL A 25 1.02 -17.08 9.42
CA VAL A 25 1.96 -17.14 10.54
C VAL A 25 1.28 -16.78 11.86
N LEU A 26 0.51 -15.69 11.88
CA LEU A 26 -0.14 -15.23 13.10
C LEU A 26 -1.18 -16.24 13.60
N THR A 27 -1.98 -16.81 12.70
CA THR A 27 -2.99 -17.81 13.06
C THR A 27 -2.35 -19.08 13.60
N TYR A 28 -1.27 -19.56 12.97
CA TYR A 28 -0.51 -20.70 13.47
C TYR A 28 0.02 -20.47 14.89
N MET A 29 0.64 -19.31 15.15
CA MET A 29 1.12 -18.96 16.50
C MET A 29 -0.02 -18.90 17.52
N LYS A 30 -1.19 -18.39 17.12
CA LYS A 30 -2.38 -18.33 17.98
C LYS A 30 -2.98 -19.69 18.26
N PHE A 31 -2.89 -20.65 17.33
CA PHE A 31 -3.34 -22.02 17.55
C PHE A 31 -2.48 -22.77 18.57
N ILE A 32 -1.17 -22.56 18.54
CA ILE A 32 -0.26 -23.16 19.51
C ILE A 32 -0.34 -22.46 20.87
N GLY A 33 -0.75 -21.18 20.89
CA GLY A 33 -0.78 -20.38 22.11
C GLY A 33 0.59 -19.81 22.49
N VAL A 34 1.46 -19.59 21.50
CA VAL A 34 2.78 -18.98 21.74
C VAL A 34 2.59 -17.53 22.21
N PRO A 35 3.26 -17.11 23.30
CA PRO A 35 3.22 -15.71 23.75
C PRO A 35 4.04 -14.83 22.80
N VAL A 36 3.39 -14.36 21.73
CA VAL A 36 3.99 -13.50 20.71
C VAL A 36 3.62 -12.04 20.92
N LYS A 37 4.60 -11.15 20.79
CA LYS A 37 4.39 -9.70 20.69
C LYS A 37 4.21 -9.33 19.23
N VAL A 38 2.99 -8.94 18.87
CA VAL A 38 2.63 -8.57 17.51
C VAL A 38 2.85 -7.07 17.33
N HIS A 39 3.63 -6.70 16.31
CA HIS A 39 3.90 -5.33 15.93
C HIS A 39 3.34 -5.06 14.54
N GLU A 40 2.52 -4.01 14.42
CA GLU A 40 2.07 -3.54 13.12
C GLU A 40 3.19 -2.77 12.44
N ALA A 41 3.78 -3.38 11.42
CA ALA A 41 4.80 -2.75 10.61
C ALA A 41 4.17 -1.85 9.55
N ASN A 42 4.75 -0.66 9.38
CA ASN A 42 4.35 0.33 8.37
C ASN A 42 5.42 0.52 7.29
N ASN A 43 6.47 -0.31 7.31
CA ASN A 43 7.58 -0.25 6.37
C ASN A 43 8.20 -1.64 6.12
N PRO A 44 7.89 -2.28 4.98
CA PRO A 44 8.50 -3.55 4.58
C PRO A 44 9.97 -3.43 4.19
N TYR A 45 10.53 -2.22 4.04
CA TYR A 45 11.92 -2.00 3.58
C TYR A 45 12.95 -2.60 4.53
N PHE A 46 12.68 -2.57 5.84
CA PHE A 46 13.56 -3.14 6.86
C PHE A 46 13.39 -4.65 7.03
N ALA A 47 12.45 -5.27 6.31
CA ALA A 47 12.34 -6.72 6.28
C ALA A 47 13.44 -7.30 5.38
N PRO A 48 14.09 -8.43 5.76
CA PRO A 48 15.21 -9.00 4.99
C PRO A 48 14.88 -9.27 3.51
N LYS A 49 13.67 -9.74 3.22
CA LYS A 49 13.18 -10.02 1.85
C LYS A 49 12.29 -8.89 1.29
N GLY A 50 12.20 -7.75 1.97
CA GLY A 50 11.31 -6.65 1.59
C GLY A 50 9.81 -6.99 1.67
N ARG A 51 9.46 -8.05 2.41
CA ARG A 51 8.10 -8.57 2.60
C ARG A 51 7.90 -8.93 4.07
N LEU A 52 6.67 -8.75 4.53
CA LEU A 52 6.18 -9.21 5.83
C LEU A 52 5.45 -10.56 5.62
N PRO A 53 5.34 -11.42 6.63
CA PRO A 53 5.71 -11.21 8.04
C PRO A 53 7.21 -11.37 8.31
N VAL A 54 7.68 -10.83 9.44
CA VAL A 54 9.04 -11.09 9.97
C VAL A 54 8.92 -11.52 11.42
N MET A 55 9.35 -12.75 11.72
CA MET A 55 9.45 -13.24 13.09
C MET A 55 10.87 -13.06 13.61
N ARG A 56 11.00 -12.54 14.83
CA ARG A 56 12.28 -12.37 15.52
C ARG A 56 12.26 -13.13 16.84
N ASP A 57 13.26 -13.96 17.04
CA ASP A 57 13.51 -14.66 18.30
C ASP A 57 15.01 -14.61 18.62
N GLY A 58 15.39 -13.65 19.46
CA GLY A 58 16.80 -13.37 19.77
C GLY A 58 17.59 -13.00 18.50
N ARG A 59 18.45 -13.93 18.05
CA ARG A 59 19.28 -13.76 16.84
C ARG A 59 18.62 -14.33 15.57
N HIS A 60 17.55 -15.10 15.70
CA HIS A 60 16.86 -15.69 14.56
C HIS A 60 15.88 -14.69 13.96
N VAL A 61 15.98 -14.47 12.65
CA VAL A 61 15.05 -13.64 11.87
C VAL A 61 14.49 -14.50 10.75
N LEU A 62 13.22 -14.84 10.85
CA LEU A 62 12.53 -15.76 9.94
C LEU A 62 11.45 -15.02 9.16
N THR A 63 11.25 -15.44 7.91
CA THR A 63 10.41 -14.69 6.96
C THR A 63 9.36 -15.55 6.28
N THR A 64 9.61 -16.85 6.10
CA THR A 64 8.63 -17.75 5.49
C THR A 64 7.84 -18.51 6.54
N PHE A 65 6.66 -18.99 6.14
CA PHE A 65 5.81 -19.78 7.02
C PHE A 65 6.51 -21.08 7.46
N GLU A 66 7.17 -21.76 6.52
CA GLU A 66 7.86 -23.03 6.76
C GLU A 66 9.05 -22.84 7.72
N GLU A 67 9.86 -21.79 7.51
CA GLU A 67 10.96 -21.42 8.42
C GLU A 67 10.44 -21.22 9.85
N VAL A 68 9.32 -20.50 9.99
CA VAL A 68 8.68 -20.23 11.30
C VAL A 68 8.15 -21.50 11.94
N VAL A 69 7.47 -22.36 11.17
CA VAL A 69 6.92 -23.63 11.65
C VAL A 69 8.05 -24.52 12.17
N ASP A 70 9.14 -24.65 11.42
CA ASP A 70 10.26 -25.52 11.81
C ASP A 70 11.02 -24.99 13.04
N HIS A 71 11.20 -23.66 13.13
CA HIS A 71 11.78 -23.05 14.34
C HIS A 71 10.90 -23.26 15.56
N LEU A 72 9.59 -23.04 15.44
CA LEU A 72 8.66 -23.27 16.55
C LEU A 72 8.61 -24.76 16.95
N LYS A 73 8.66 -25.69 15.99
CA LYS A 73 8.80 -27.12 16.27
C LYS A 73 10.06 -27.43 17.07
N SER A 74 11.19 -26.80 16.74
CA SER A 74 12.46 -26.96 17.49
C SER A 74 12.36 -26.48 18.95
N LEU A 75 11.47 -25.53 19.21
CA LEU A 75 11.14 -25.01 20.55
C LEU A 75 10.02 -25.82 21.25
N HIS A 76 9.67 -27.00 20.73
CA HIS A 76 8.58 -27.86 21.19
C HIS A 76 7.16 -27.26 21.05
N TYR A 77 7.01 -26.26 20.19
CA TYR A 77 5.72 -25.67 19.81
C TYR A 77 5.27 -26.24 18.45
N SER A 78 4.39 -27.24 18.46
CA SER A 78 3.86 -27.86 17.24
C SER A 78 2.35 -28.10 17.34
N THR A 79 1.58 -27.67 16.34
CA THR A 79 0.16 -28.03 16.22
C THR A 79 -0.02 -29.47 15.73
N ASP A 80 0.90 -29.95 14.90
CA ASP A 80 0.68 -31.13 14.05
C ASP A 80 0.97 -32.46 14.76
N VAL A 81 1.26 -32.41 16.07
CA VAL A 81 1.57 -33.58 16.90
C VAL A 81 0.44 -34.61 16.91
N HIS A 82 -0.80 -34.18 16.68
CA HIS A 82 -1.98 -35.04 16.66
C HIS A 82 -2.28 -35.67 15.29
N LEU A 83 -1.56 -35.28 14.23
CA LEU A 83 -1.78 -35.79 12.89
C LEU A 83 -1.08 -37.15 12.71
N ASN A 84 -1.78 -38.10 12.10
CA ASN A 84 -1.14 -39.33 11.63
C ASN A 84 -0.37 -39.08 10.31
N THR A 85 0.48 -40.02 9.90
CA THR A 85 1.32 -39.88 8.70
C THR A 85 0.50 -39.65 7.42
N ASN A 86 -0.66 -40.31 7.29
CA ASN A 86 -1.54 -40.15 6.15
C ASN A 86 -2.20 -38.78 6.12
N GLN A 87 -2.65 -38.28 7.28
CA GLN A 87 -3.23 -36.95 7.44
C GLN A 87 -2.20 -35.85 7.19
N ALA A 88 -0.95 -36.04 7.62
CA ALA A 88 0.13 -35.11 7.34
C ALA A 88 0.45 -35.06 5.83
N ALA A 89 0.48 -36.21 5.15
CA ALA A 89 0.64 -36.27 3.70
C ALA A 89 -0.55 -35.61 2.97
N GLU A 90 -1.77 -35.87 3.43
CA GLU A 90 -2.99 -35.26 2.92
C GLU A 90 -2.98 -33.72 3.10
N ALA A 91 -2.59 -33.23 4.27
CA ALA A 91 -2.43 -31.80 4.56
C ALA A 91 -1.43 -31.13 3.61
N SER A 92 -0.31 -31.79 3.34
CA SER A 92 0.69 -31.33 2.38
C SER A 92 0.11 -31.26 0.95
N ALA A 93 -0.59 -32.30 0.51
CA ALA A 93 -1.24 -32.35 -0.79
C ALA A 93 -2.29 -31.23 -0.97
N PHE A 94 -3.15 -31.01 0.02
CA PHE A 94 -4.12 -29.92 -0.01
C PHE A 94 -3.48 -28.54 0.07
N THR A 95 -2.36 -28.39 0.78
CA THR A 95 -1.59 -27.14 0.80
C THR A 95 -1.09 -26.80 -0.59
N GLN A 96 -0.56 -27.79 -1.32
CA GLN A 96 -0.15 -27.60 -2.71
C GLN A 96 -1.34 -27.33 -3.63
N TYR A 97 -2.47 -27.98 -3.40
CA TYR A 97 -3.70 -27.77 -4.17
C TYR A 97 -4.24 -26.34 -4.02
N LEU A 98 -4.25 -25.79 -2.79
CA LEU A 98 -4.57 -24.38 -2.52
C LEU A 98 -3.63 -23.45 -3.27
N ARG A 99 -2.33 -23.72 -3.24
CA ARG A 99 -1.31 -22.90 -3.90
C ARG A 99 -1.45 -22.91 -5.42
N GLU A 100 -1.87 -24.02 -5.99
CA GLU A 100 -2.01 -24.16 -7.43
C GLU A 100 -3.34 -23.60 -7.95
N LYS A 101 -4.44 -23.83 -7.22
CA LYS A 101 -5.80 -23.54 -7.72
C LYS A 101 -6.45 -22.31 -7.10
N LEU A 102 -6.28 -22.09 -5.79
CA LEU A 102 -6.92 -20.96 -5.10
C LEU A 102 -6.03 -19.71 -5.09
N TYR A 103 -4.71 -19.86 -4.94
CA TYR A 103 -3.80 -18.72 -4.85
C TYR A 103 -3.78 -17.83 -6.11
N PRO A 104 -3.78 -18.34 -7.35
CA PRO A 104 -3.90 -17.48 -8.52
C PRO A 104 -5.21 -16.67 -8.54
N ALA A 105 -6.33 -17.27 -8.11
CA ALA A 105 -7.61 -16.57 -7.99
C ALA A 105 -7.60 -15.50 -6.89
N TYR A 106 -6.94 -15.79 -5.78
CA TYR A 106 -6.73 -14.83 -4.71
C TYR A 106 -5.91 -13.62 -5.22
N GLU A 107 -4.74 -13.86 -5.81
CA GLU A 107 -3.88 -12.79 -6.34
C GLU A 107 -4.58 -11.98 -7.44
N TYR A 108 -5.32 -12.65 -8.32
CA TYR A 108 -6.11 -11.98 -9.35
C TYR A 108 -7.14 -11.02 -8.73
N ALA A 109 -7.93 -11.50 -7.77
CA ALA A 109 -8.97 -10.71 -7.12
C ALA A 109 -8.41 -9.50 -6.33
N TRP A 110 -7.23 -9.64 -5.72
CA TRP A 110 -6.61 -8.56 -4.93
C TRP A 110 -5.86 -7.53 -5.78
N TRP A 111 -5.09 -7.97 -6.79
CA TRP A 111 -4.08 -7.12 -7.43
C TRP A 111 -4.29 -6.88 -8.92
N VAL A 112 -4.96 -7.82 -9.62
CA VAL A 112 -5.12 -7.78 -11.08
C VAL A 112 -6.46 -7.18 -11.49
N ASP A 113 -7.56 -7.55 -10.80
CA ASP A 113 -8.86 -6.93 -11.04
C ASP A 113 -8.79 -5.42 -10.80
N GLU A 114 -9.07 -4.65 -11.84
CA GLU A 114 -8.86 -3.20 -11.85
C GLU A 114 -9.74 -2.47 -10.82
N LYS A 115 -10.98 -2.94 -10.65
CA LYS A 115 -11.95 -2.34 -9.72
C LYS A 115 -11.54 -2.60 -8.28
N ASN A 116 -11.23 -3.86 -7.96
CA ASN A 116 -10.77 -4.27 -6.64
C ASN A 116 -9.45 -3.57 -6.28
N TYR A 117 -8.50 -3.51 -7.21
CA TYR A 117 -7.23 -2.87 -6.96
C TYR A 117 -7.38 -1.38 -6.65
N THR A 118 -8.15 -0.65 -7.47
CA THR A 118 -8.26 0.81 -7.38
C THR A 118 -9.05 1.27 -6.16
N GLU A 119 -10.16 0.59 -5.85
CA GLU A 119 -11.09 1.02 -4.80
C GLU A 119 -10.79 0.39 -3.44
N LEU A 120 -10.23 -0.82 -3.40
CA LEU A 120 -10.00 -1.57 -2.16
C LEU A 120 -8.51 -1.75 -1.83
N THR A 121 -7.78 -2.50 -2.65
CA THR A 121 -6.44 -3.01 -2.29
C THR A 121 -5.41 -1.89 -2.18
N ARG A 122 -5.28 -1.06 -3.22
CA ARG A 122 -4.30 0.02 -3.23
C ARG A 122 -4.53 1.02 -2.09
N PRO A 123 -5.76 1.52 -1.84
CA PRO A 123 -6.02 2.39 -0.69
C PRO A 123 -5.71 1.72 0.66
N ALA A 124 -6.05 0.45 0.83
CA ALA A 124 -5.81 -0.28 2.08
C ALA A 124 -4.30 -0.39 2.39
N TYR A 125 -3.50 -0.86 1.43
CA TYR A 125 -2.05 -0.94 1.60
C TYR A 125 -1.40 0.45 1.69
N ALA A 126 -1.86 1.43 0.92
CA ALA A 126 -1.33 2.80 0.97
C ALA A 126 -1.57 3.48 2.31
N LYS A 127 -2.67 3.15 3.02
CA LYS A 127 -2.97 3.64 4.36
C LYS A 127 -2.09 3.00 5.45
N ALA A 128 -1.70 1.75 5.26
CA ALA A 128 -0.76 1.07 6.16
C ALA A 128 0.68 1.61 6.03
N LEU A 129 1.03 2.17 4.87
CA LEU A 129 2.35 2.69 4.55
C LEU A 129 2.50 4.19 4.82
N ARG A 130 3.73 4.60 5.15
CA ARG A 130 4.11 6.02 5.21
C ARG A 130 4.60 6.51 3.84
N ILE A 131 4.47 7.81 3.58
CA ILE A 131 5.12 8.46 2.43
C ILE A 131 6.65 8.35 2.60
N PRO A 132 7.42 8.05 1.54
CA PRO A 132 6.99 7.88 0.14
C PRO A 132 6.61 6.45 -0.27
N PHE A 133 6.75 5.47 0.64
CA PHE A 133 6.58 4.05 0.36
C PHE A 133 5.17 3.67 -0.11
N ASN A 134 4.14 4.45 0.25
CA ASN A 134 2.78 4.23 -0.22
C ASN A 134 2.61 4.36 -1.76
N PHE A 135 3.53 5.02 -2.45
CA PHE A 135 3.53 5.17 -3.91
C PHE A 135 4.27 4.03 -4.61
N TYR A 136 5.20 3.37 -3.92
CA TYR A 136 6.07 2.35 -4.49
C TYR A 136 5.52 0.93 -4.30
N TYR A 137 5.20 0.54 -3.07
CA TYR A 137 4.88 -0.86 -2.75
C TYR A 137 3.60 -1.40 -3.40
N PRO A 138 2.46 -0.67 -3.41
CA PRO A 138 1.26 -1.17 -4.07
C PRO A 138 1.49 -1.47 -5.56
N GLY A 139 2.23 -0.61 -6.27
CA GLY A 139 2.60 -0.85 -7.67
C GLY A 139 3.54 -2.04 -7.82
N LYS A 140 4.53 -2.18 -6.94
CA LYS A 140 5.43 -3.34 -6.92
C LYS A 140 4.66 -4.66 -6.73
N TYR A 141 3.73 -4.72 -5.77
CA TYR A 141 2.95 -5.93 -5.52
C TYR A 141 1.99 -6.24 -6.66
N GLN A 142 1.37 -5.21 -7.24
CA GLN A 142 0.56 -5.36 -8.44
C GLN A 142 1.36 -5.94 -9.60
N ASN A 143 2.56 -5.45 -9.87
CA ASN A 143 3.39 -5.96 -10.97
C ASN A 143 3.76 -7.43 -10.77
N VAL A 144 4.14 -7.82 -9.55
CA VAL A 144 4.43 -9.23 -9.22
C VAL A 144 3.21 -10.13 -9.45
N ALA A 145 2.01 -9.68 -9.07
CA ALA A 145 0.79 -10.45 -9.28
C ALA A 145 0.46 -10.57 -10.78
N LYS A 146 0.61 -9.48 -11.55
CA LYS A 146 0.41 -9.50 -13.02
C LYS A 146 1.40 -10.45 -13.70
N GLU A 147 2.69 -10.34 -13.40
CA GLU A 147 3.74 -11.23 -13.92
C GLU A 147 3.42 -12.71 -13.62
N MET A 148 2.88 -13.01 -12.43
CA MET A 148 2.46 -14.37 -12.09
C MET A 148 1.29 -14.85 -12.95
N ILE A 149 0.26 -14.02 -13.14
CA ILE A 149 -0.89 -14.39 -13.98
C ILE A 149 -0.50 -14.53 -15.45
N ASP A 150 0.34 -13.61 -15.95
CA ASP A 150 0.87 -13.66 -17.32
C ASP A 150 1.71 -14.92 -17.55
N ALA A 151 2.51 -15.34 -16.56
CA ALA A 151 3.29 -16.57 -16.64
C ALA A 151 2.42 -17.85 -16.65
N LEU A 152 1.24 -17.82 -16.01
CA LEU A 152 0.34 -18.97 -15.93
C LEU A 152 -0.62 -19.09 -17.12
N TYR A 153 -1.10 -17.96 -17.65
CA TYR A 153 -2.17 -17.91 -18.66
C TYR A 153 -1.79 -17.22 -19.98
N GLY A 154 -0.59 -16.65 -20.07
CA GLY A 154 -0.08 -15.97 -21.25
C GLY A 154 -0.46 -14.48 -21.33
N GLU A 155 0.46 -13.67 -21.87
CA GLU A 155 0.41 -12.20 -21.93
C GLU A 155 -0.69 -11.63 -22.87
N HIS A 156 -1.26 -12.44 -23.75
CA HIS A 156 -2.23 -12.00 -24.77
C HIS A 156 -3.63 -12.61 -24.63
N SER A 157 -3.90 -13.27 -23.51
CA SER A 157 -5.22 -13.83 -23.22
C SER A 157 -6.17 -12.74 -22.75
N ASP A 158 -7.46 -12.81 -23.13
CA ASP A 158 -8.47 -11.86 -22.65
C ASP A 158 -8.59 -11.98 -21.12
N LEU A 159 -8.46 -10.86 -20.41
CA LEU A 159 -8.56 -10.79 -18.94
C LEU A 159 -9.87 -11.40 -18.42
N LYS A 160 -10.96 -11.33 -19.19
CA LYS A 160 -12.24 -11.95 -18.82
C LYS A 160 -12.23 -13.48 -18.94
N GLU A 161 -11.55 -14.01 -19.95
CA GLU A 161 -11.38 -15.46 -20.09
C GLU A 161 -10.46 -16.02 -19.02
N ILE A 162 -9.39 -15.27 -18.69
CA ILE A 162 -8.51 -15.55 -17.55
C ILE A 162 -9.33 -15.56 -16.25
N GLU A 163 -10.09 -14.50 -15.97
CA GLU A 163 -10.94 -14.39 -14.77
C GLU A 163 -11.86 -15.61 -14.63
N LYS A 164 -12.58 -15.95 -15.71
CA LYS A 164 -13.49 -17.09 -15.73
C LYS A 164 -12.76 -18.40 -15.44
N THR A 165 -11.63 -18.65 -16.08
CA THR A 165 -10.87 -19.89 -15.93
C THR A 165 -10.30 -20.02 -14.51
N ILE A 166 -9.68 -18.95 -14.01
CA ILE A 166 -9.10 -18.88 -12.68
C ILE A 166 -10.17 -19.09 -11.60
N TYR A 167 -11.30 -18.42 -11.71
CA TYR A 167 -12.38 -18.58 -10.73
C TYR A 167 -13.01 -19.96 -10.81
N GLN A 168 -13.24 -20.53 -12.00
CA GLN A 168 -13.75 -21.90 -12.12
C GLN A 168 -12.84 -22.93 -11.44
N GLU A 169 -11.52 -22.81 -11.58
CA GLU A 169 -10.56 -23.71 -10.92
C GLU A 169 -10.54 -23.50 -9.39
N ALA A 170 -10.64 -22.25 -8.93
CA ALA A 170 -10.75 -21.94 -7.51
C ALA A 170 -12.06 -22.45 -6.88
N GLU A 171 -13.19 -22.35 -7.58
CA GLU A 171 -14.48 -22.87 -7.14
C GLU A 171 -14.44 -24.38 -6.94
N LYS A 172 -13.83 -25.13 -7.87
CA LYS A 172 -13.59 -26.59 -7.70
C LYS A 172 -12.72 -26.88 -6.47
N CYS A 173 -11.70 -26.07 -6.23
CA CYS A 173 -10.83 -26.20 -5.08
C CYS A 173 -11.62 -25.97 -3.77
N LEU A 174 -12.43 -24.92 -3.71
CA LEU A 174 -13.29 -24.60 -2.56
C LEU A 174 -14.34 -25.67 -2.31
N ALA A 175 -14.95 -26.24 -3.35
CA ALA A 175 -15.88 -27.36 -3.22
C ALA A 175 -15.19 -28.58 -2.61
N THR A 176 -13.99 -28.94 -3.09
CA THR A 176 -13.20 -30.06 -2.55
C THR A 176 -12.83 -29.84 -1.07
N LEU A 177 -12.48 -28.60 -0.70
CA LEU A 177 -12.20 -28.24 0.70
C LEU A 177 -13.45 -28.31 1.56
N SER A 178 -14.59 -27.88 1.03
CA SER A 178 -15.89 -28.01 1.70
C SER A 178 -16.20 -29.48 1.98
N ASP A 179 -16.07 -30.35 0.99
CA ASP A 179 -16.32 -31.78 1.14
C ASP A 179 -15.37 -32.39 2.17
N ARG A 180 -14.10 -31.97 2.17
CA ARG A 180 -13.10 -32.46 3.11
C ARG A 180 -13.33 -31.99 4.54
N LEU A 181 -13.81 -30.76 4.74
CA LEU A 181 -14.14 -30.22 6.07
C LEU A 181 -15.42 -30.88 6.61
N GLY A 182 -16.42 -31.06 5.76
CA GLY A 182 -17.74 -31.56 6.15
C GLY A 182 -18.33 -30.76 7.30
N GLU A 183 -18.72 -31.47 8.36
CA GLU A 183 -19.25 -30.89 9.60
C GLU A 183 -18.18 -30.76 10.72
N SER A 184 -16.91 -31.04 10.41
CA SER A 184 -15.84 -31.02 11.41
C SER A 184 -15.49 -29.58 11.83
N GLU A 185 -14.97 -29.43 13.05
CA GLU A 185 -14.50 -28.13 13.54
C GLU A 185 -13.24 -27.67 12.80
N TYR A 186 -12.33 -28.59 12.54
CA TYR A 186 -11.06 -28.43 11.82
C TYR A 186 -10.90 -29.55 10.79
N PHE A 187 -10.01 -29.38 9.82
CA PHE A 187 -9.84 -30.34 8.71
C PHE A 187 -9.40 -31.74 9.17
N PHE A 188 -8.66 -31.85 10.27
CA PHE A 188 -8.14 -33.12 10.77
C PHE A 188 -8.68 -33.51 12.17
N GLY A 189 -9.86 -33.01 12.52
CA GLY A 189 -10.60 -33.39 13.73
C GLY A 189 -10.99 -32.19 14.60
N ASN A 190 -10.78 -32.33 15.91
CA ASN A 190 -11.23 -31.34 16.90
C ASN A 190 -10.11 -30.39 17.38
N ARG A 191 -8.90 -30.52 16.83
CA ARG A 191 -7.77 -29.65 17.15
C ARG A 191 -7.29 -28.94 15.89
N PRO A 192 -6.89 -27.65 16.00
CA PRO A 192 -6.32 -26.94 14.87
C PRO A 192 -4.96 -27.53 14.48
N SER A 193 -4.72 -27.63 13.18
CA SER A 193 -3.44 -27.98 12.57
C SER A 193 -2.80 -26.77 11.86
N SER A 194 -1.57 -26.94 11.39
CA SER A 194 -0.90 -25.95 10.52
C SER A 194 -1.68 -25.70 9.24
N PHE A 195 -2.30 -26.74 8.69
CA PHE A 195 -3.15 -26.63 7.50
C PHE A 195 -4.39 -25.77 7.73
N ASP A 196 -5.04 -25.88 8.89
CA ASP A 196 -6.18 -25.01 9.22
C ASP A 196 -5.79 -23.53 9.25
N ALA A 197 -4.55 -23.21 9.67
CA ALA A 197 -4.05 -21.84 9.67
C ALA A 197 -3.83 -21.33 8.25
N ILE A 198 -3.37 -22.20 7.34
CA ILE A 198 -3.22 -21.90 5.91
C ILE A 198 -4.60 -21.62 5.30
N VAL A 199 -5.54 -22.55 5.45
CA VAL A 199 -6.90 -22.39 4.89
C VAL A 199 -7.57 -21.12 5.42
N PHE A 200 -7.48 -20.86 6.73
CA PHE A 200 -8.03 -19.65 7.31
C PHE A 200 -7.46 -18.38 6.68
N ALA A 201 -6.14 -18.33 6.43
CA ALA A 201 -5.50 -17.16 5.85
C ALA A 201 -5.94 -16.88 4.40
N TYR A 202 -6.25 -17.91 3.60
CA TYR A 202 -6.84 -17.74 2.28
C TYR A 202 -8.29 -17.26 2.35
N LEU A 203 -9.11 -17.89 3.21
CA LEU A 203 -10.56 -17.67 3.23
C LEU A 203 -10.96 -16.39 3.97
N ALA A 204 -10.29 -16.03 5.06
CA ALA A 204 -10.72 -14.92 5.91
C ALA A 204 -10.75 -13.56 5.17
N PRO A 205 -9.73 -13.20 4.35
CA PRO A 205 -9.79 -12.00 3.53
C PRO A 205 -10.90 -12.04 2.48
N LEU A 206 -11.10 -13.20 1.83
CA LEU A 206 -12.16 -13.38 0.83
C LEU A 206 -13.57 -13.22 1.41
N VAL A 207 -13.78 -13.63 2.67
CA VAL A 207 -15.06 -13.50 3.36
C VAL A 207 -15.28 -12.08 3.90
N LYS A 208 -14.26 -11.46 4.50
CA LYS A 208 -14.42 -10.21 5.26
C LYS A 208 -14.16 -8.93 4.47
N ALA A 209 -13.28 -8.95 3.48
CA ALA A 209 -12.96 -7.74 2.73
C ALA A 209 -14.12 -7.35 1.79
N PRO A 210 -14.46 -6.06 1.69
CA PRO A 210 -15.56 -5.57 0.85
C PRO A 210 -15.08 -5.38 -0.60
N PHE A 211 -14.90 -6.47 -1.35
CA PHE A 211 -14.52 -6.41 -2.76
C PHE A 211 -15.61 -5.78 -3.63
N PRO A 212 -15.29 -4.74 -4.44
CA PRO A 212 -16.18 -4.23 -5.47
C PRO A 212 -16.64 -5.29 -6.48
N ASN A 213 -15.69 -6.02 -7.10
CA ASN A 213 -15.96 -7.26 -7.82
C ASN A 213 -15.95 -8.41 -6.81
N SER A 214 -17.15 -8.80 -6.39
CA SER A 214 -17.37 -9.78 -5.33
C SER A 214 -17.60 -11.20 -5.85
N THR A 215 -17.31 -11.53 -7.12
CA THR A 215 -17.60 -12.84 -7.71
C THR A 215 -17.03 -14.01 -6.88
N LEU A 216 -15.70 -14.03 -6.67
CA LEU A 216 -15.05 -15.05 -5.86
C LEU A 216 -15.47 -14.99 -4.38
N SER A 217 -15.60 -13.77 -3.82
CA SER A 217 -16.02 -13.55 -2.42
C SER A 217 -17.42 -14.11 -2.14
N ASN A 218 -18.35 -13.90 -3.07
CA ASN A 218 -19.73 -14.39 -2.98
C ASN A 218 -19.78 -15.91 -3.07
N HIS A 219 -18.93 -16.52 -3.90
CA HIS A 219 -18.81 -17.97 -3.96
C HIS A 219 -18.30 -18.55 -2.64
N VAL A 220 -17.26 -17.98 -2.03
CA VAL A 220 -16.78 -18.45 -0.72
C VAL A 220 -17.88 -18.28 0.35
N LYS A 221 -18.62 -17.18 0.33
CA LYS A 221 -19.72 -16.90 1.26
C LYS A 221 -20.93 -17.81 1.04
N SER A 222 -21.16 -18.32 -0.16
CA SER A 222 -22.26 -19.24 -0.45
C SER A 222 -22.02 -20.63 0.15
N ILE A 223 -20.76 -20.96 0.46
CA ILE A 223 -20.35 -22.22 1.09
C ILE A 223 -20.39 -22.06 2.63
N PRO A 224 -21.41 -22.64 3.31
CA PRO A 224 -21.72 -22.30 4.71
C PRO A 224 -20.72 -22.90 5.71
N ASN A 225 -20.22 -24.12 5.49
CA ASN A 225 -19.26 -24.77 6.38
C ASN A 225 -17.92 -24.03 6.42
N LEU A 226 -17.40 -23.59 5.27
CA LEU A 226 -16.19 -22.78 5.18
C LEU A 226 -16.37 -21.39 5.83
N THR A 227 -17.52 -20.76 5.61
CA THR A 227 -17.84 -19.47 6.26
C THR A 227 -17.94 -19.61 7.77
N ARG A 228 -18.58 -20.69 8.27
CA ARG A 228 -18.61 -21.01 9.70
C ARG A 228 -17.21 -21.27 10.25
N PHE A 229 -16.36 -21.99 9.52
CA PHE A 229 -14.97 -22.24 9.90
C PHE A 229 -14.20 -20.93 10.12
N VAL A 230 -14.29 -19.98 9.18
CA VAL A 230 -13.67 -18.65 9.32
C VAL A 230 -14.24 -17.90 10.53
N ALA A 231 -15.56 -17.91 10.71
CA ALA A 231 -16.21 -17.24 11.83
C ALA A 231 -15.75 -17.80 13.19
N ARG A 232 -15.69 -19.13 13.33
CA ARG A 232 -15.24 -19.82 14.55
C ARG A 232 -13.81 -19.44 14.93
N ILE A 233 -12.86 -19.54 13.99
CA ILE A 233 -11.46 -19.19 14.24
C ILE A 233 -11.35 -17.72 14.61
N ASN A 234 -12.04 -16.85 13.89
CA ASN A 234 -11.99 -15.44 14.15
C ASN A 234 -12.56 -15.07 15.53
N GLN A 235 -13.66 -15.72 15.96
CA GLN A 235 -14.24 -15.52 17.29
C GLN A 235 -13.35 -16.09 18.42
N LYS A 236 -12.69 -17.23 18.18
CA LYS A 236 -11.86 -17.89 19.21
C LYS A 236 -10.49 -17.22 19.38
N ASN A 237 -9.84 -16.83 18.27
CA ASN A 237 -8.45 -16.38 18.27
C ASN A 237 -8.29 -14.86 18.06
N PHE A 238 -9.27 -14.19 17.45
CA PHE A 238 -9.17 -12.79 17.00
C PHE A 238 -10.36 -11.90 17.41
N ARG A 239 -11.07 -12.28 18.47
CA ARG A 239 -12.22 -11.52 18.99
C ARG A 239 -11.88 -10.06 19.27
N GLN A 240 -10.78 -9.83 19.98
CA GLN A 240 -10.33 -8.48 20.35
C GLN A 240 -10.17 -7.58 19.12
N VAL A 241 -9.51 -8.09 18.07
CA VAL A 241 -9.31 -7.37 16.81
C VAL A 241 -10.64 -6.99 16.15
N THR A 242 -11.60 -7.93 16.18
CA THR A 242 -12.93 -7.71 15.58
C THR A 242 -13.72 -6.65 16.37
N ASP A 243 -13.70 -6.74 17.69
CA ASP A 243 -14.40 -5.81 18.59
C ASP A 243 -13.82 -4.39 18.48
N GLU A 244 -12.49 -4.26 18.43
CA GLU A 244 -11.81 -2.97 18.22
C GLU A 244 -12.17 -2.33 16.88
N TYR A 245 -12.22 -3.12 15.81
CA TYR A 245 -12.62 -2.63 14.49
C TYR A 245 -14.06 -2.11 14.50
N ASN A 246 -14.99 -2.86 15.09
CA ASN A 246 -16.40 -2.47 15.20
C ASN A 246 -16.55 -1.19 16.03
N LEU A 247 -15.81 -1.06 17.12
CA LEU A 247 -15.80 0.16 17.94
C LEU A 247 -15.28 1.37 17.15
N GLN A 248 -14.21 1.21 16.38
CA GLN A 248 -13.68 2.29 15.53
C GLN A 248 -14.67 2.73 14.45
N ASN A 249 -15.38 1.78 13.82
CA ASN A 249 -16.38 2.10 12.81
C ASN A 249 -17.60 2.82 13.41
N SER A 250 -18.10 2.38 14.57
CA SER A 250 -19.22 3.07 15.24
C SER A 250 -18.87 4.53 15.58
N LYS A 251 -17.65 4.79 16.07
CA LYS A 251 -17.15 6.15 16.35
C LYS A 251 -17.06 7.02 15.10
N LYS A 252 -16.62 6.46 13.97
CA LYS A 252 -16.57 7.20 12.69
C LYS A 252 -17.96 7.58 12.21
N GLN A 253 -18.94 6.68 12.32
CA GLN A 253 -20.33 6.95 11.94
C GLN A 253 -20.98 8.02 12.84
N SER A 254 -20.76 7.97 14.15
CA SER A 254 -21.30 8.98 15.08
C SER A 254 -20.67 10.36 14.86
N THR A 255 -19.35 10.41 14.60
CA THR A 255 -18.62 11.67 14.36
C THR A 255 -18.96 12.27 13.00
N GLY A 256 -19.11 11.43 11.95
CA GLY A 256 -19.58 11.86 10.64
C GLY A 256 -20.97 12.49 10.73
N THR A 257 -21.90 11.86 11.45
CA THR A 257 -23.25 12.40 11.65
C THR A 257 -23.26 13.76 12.37
N GLN A 258 -22.35 13.97 13.34
CA GLN A 258 -22.21 15.27 14.03
C GLN A 258 -21.52 16.33 13.15
N ALA A 259 -20.48 15.95 12.41
CA ALA A 259 -19.79 16.86 11.47
C ALA A 259 -20.68 17.25 10.29
N ASP A 260 -21.50 16.32 9.78
CA ASP A 260 -22.46 16.57 8.71
C ASP A 260 -23.62 17.45 9.19
N ARG A 261 -24.08 17.27 10.44
CA ARG A 261 -25.02 18.21 11.08
C ARG A 261 -24.41 19.60 11.30
N ALA A 262 -23.13 19.68 11.67
CA ALA A 262 -22.43 20.95 11.81
C ALA A 262 -22.17 21.64 10.45
N ALA A 263 -21.88 20.86 9.40
CA ALA A 263 -21.71 21.36 8.04
C ALA A 263 -23.05 21.80 7.42
N ALA A 264 -24.16 21.13 7.72
CA ALA A 264 -25.51 21.55 7.34
C ALA A 264 -25.90 22.89 7.98
N ASN A 265 -25.38 23.20 9.17
CA ASN A 265 -25.58 24.50 9.83
C ASN A 265 -24.69 25.63 9.26
N PHE A 266 -23.66 25.33 8.44
CA PHE A 266 -22.78 26.33 7.82
C PHE A 266 -22.46 26.00 6.34
N PRO A 267 -23.45 26.06 5.43
CA PRO A 267 -23.35 25.52 4.06
C PRO A 267 -22.37 26.26 3.14
N ASN A 268 -22.11 27.56 3.36
CA ASN A 268 -21.37 28.39 2.40
C ASN A 268 -19.84 28.37 2.56
N GLN A 269 -19.32 27.91 3.69
CA GLN A 269 -17.87 27.96 3.95
C GLN A 269 -17.16 26.64 3.59
N TYR A 270 -17.87 25.51 3.72
CA TYR A 270 -17.30 24.17 3.53
C TYR A 270 -17.02 23.81 2.06
N ASN A 271 -17.93 24.17 1.15
CA ASN A 271 -17.80 23.88 -0.29
C ASN A 271 -16.66 24.67 -0.96
N THR A 272 -16.40 25.90 -0.50
CA THR A 272 -15.31 26.74 -0.99
C THR A 272 -13.94 26.17 -0.64
N ILE A 273 -13.79 25.64 0.58
CA ILE A 273 -12.55 25.01 1.05
C ILE A 273 -12.30 23.70 0.30
N ARG A 274 -13.32 22.86 0.12
CA ARG A 274 -13.18 21.58 -0.62
C ARG A 274 -12.80 21.81 -2.09
N SER A 275 -13.37 22.84 -2.73
CA SER A 275 -13.00 23.22 -4.11
C SER A 275 -11.53 23.67 -4.21
N GLN A 276 -11.06 24.52 -3.28
CA GLN A 276 -9.67 25.00 -3.29
C GLN A 276 -8.65 23.89 -3.05
N TYR A 277 -8.92 22.95 -2.14
CA TYR A 277 -8.04 21.80 -1.91
C TYR A 277 -7.98 20.84 -3.10
N VAL A 278 -9.12 20.55 -3.76
CA VAL A 278 -9.16 19.69 -4.96
C VAL A 278 -8.42 20.37 -6.12
N THR A 279 -8.48 21.69 -6.24
CA THR A 279 -7.77 22.44 -7.30
C THR A 279 -6.26 22.47 -7.04
N GLN A 280 -5.82 22.64 -5.78
CA GLN A 280 -4.40 22.59 -5.42
C GLN A 280 -3.77 21.20 -5.64
N VAL A 281 -4.46 20.13 -5.24
CA VAL A 281 -3.95 18.76 -5.41
C VAL A 281 -3.88 18.38 -6.89
N THR A 282 -4.84 18.84 -7.70
CA THR A 282 -4.84 18.62 -9.16
C THR A 282 -3.73 19.41 -9.87
N MET A 283 -3.44 20.65 -9.43
CA MET A 283 -2.31 21.42 -9.96
C MET A 283 -0.95 20.79 -9.63
N CYS A 284 -0.77 20.21 -8.44
CA CYS A 284 0.45 19.48 -8.09
C CYS A 284 0.66 18.21 -8.94
N ARG A 285 -0.42 17.54 -9.36
CA ARG A 285 -0.34 16.39 -10.30
C ARG A 285 0.10 16.80 -11.71
N LEU A 286 -0.31 17.97 -12.19
CA LEU A 286 0.11 18.46 -13.51
C LEU A 286 1.59 18.88 -13.54
N PHE A 287 2.10 19.43 -12.44
CA PHE A 287 3.50 19.89 -12.35
C PHE A 287 4.52 18.76 -12.30
N LEU A 288 4.13 17.56 -11.85
CA LEU A 288 5.01 16.38 -11.78
C LEU A 288 5.22 15.67 -13.12
N LEU A 289 4.49 16.02 -14.18
CA LEU A 289 4.59 15.40 -15.50
C LEU A 289 5.48 16.15 -16.51
N VAL A 290 6.06 17.29 -16.12
CA VAL A 290 6.94 18.08 -16.99
C VAL A 290 8.37 18.02 -16.46
N ILE A 291 9.12 16.99 -16.87
CA ILE A 291 10.58 16.93 -16.71
C ILE A 291 11.21 17.22 -18.08
N PRO A 292 11.93 18.33 -18.27
CA PRO A 292 12.61 18.60 -19.53
C PRO A 292 13.94 17.83 -19.60
N THR A 293 14.09 16.96 -20.59
CA THR A 293 15.37 16.32 -20.95
C THR A 293 16.16 17.23 -21.89
N HIS A 294 17.37 17.65 -21.50
CA HIS A 294 18.26 18.47 -22.34
C HIS A 294 19.40 17.61 -22.92
N LYS A 295 19.65 17.70 -24.23
CA LYS A 295 20.95 17.39 -24.88
C LYS A 295 21.49 18.65 -25.60
N PRO A 296 22.80 18.76 -25.86
CA PRO A 296 23.47 20.06 -25.97
C PRO A 296 23.96 20.48 -27.37
N HIS A 297 24.28 21.78 -27.46
CA HIS A 297 25.19 22.51 -28.37
C HIS A 297 24.77 22.89 -29.81
N ALA A 298 24.66 24.22 -30.02
CA ALA A 298 25.59 25.09 -30.78
C ALA A 298 24.97 26.01 -31.85
N SER A 299 25.42 27.27 -31.77
CA SER A 299 25.52 28.35 -32.79
C SER A 299 24.27 29.13 -33.27
N THR A 300 24.46 30.44 -33.23
CA THR A 300 23.64 31.64 -33.50
C THR A 300 23.37 31.91 -35.01
N PRO A 301 22.77 33.05 -35.42
CA PRO A 301 21.37 33.46 -35.31
C PRO A 301 20.77 33.81 -36.70
N THR A 302 19.45 33.83 -36.89
CA THR A 302 18.68 34.80 -37.74
C THR A 302 17.28 34.31 -38.08
N SER A 303 16.33 35.26 -38.06
CA SER A 303 14.97 35.22 -38.60
C SER A 303 13.94 34.28 -37.92
N LYS A 304 12.76 34.85 -37.63
CA LYS A 304 11.61 34.17 -37.00
C LYS A 304 11.15 32.95 -37.80
N PRO A 305 10.78 31.85 -37.11
CA PRO A 305 9.60 31.10 -37.50
C PRO A 305 8.66 30.78 -36.32
N GLU A 306 7.37 30.66 -36.63
CA GLU A 306 6.37 30.05 -35.76
C GLU A 306 6.77 28.60 -35.41
N LEU A 307 6.91 28.28 -34.12
CA LEU A 307 7.10 26.91 -33.66
C LEU A 307 5.75 26.27 -33.31
N LYS A 308 5.31 25.34 -34.16
CA LYS A 308 4.41 24.26 -33.78
C LYS A 308 5.21 23.28 -32.93
N THR A 309 4.86 23.08 -31.67
CA THR A 309 5.44 21.99 -30.86
C THR A 309 4.53 20.77 -30.95
N VAL A 310 4.98 19.75 -31.68
CA VAL A 310 4.42 18.39 -31.64
C VAL A 310 5.23 17.63 -30.60
N ALA A 311 4.59 17.21 -29.52
CA ALA A 311 5.18 16.25 -28.58
C ALA A 311 4.62 14.86 -28.94
N VAL A 312 5.48 13.99 -29.46
CA VAL A 312 5.22 12.55 -29.54
C VAL A 312 5.91 11.94 -28.32
N ALA A 313 5.13 11.41 -27.39
CA ALA A 313 5.64 10.58 -26.31
C ALA A 313 5.41 9.12 -26.70
N ASP A 314 6.50 8.37 -26.84
CA ASP A 314 6.48 6.94 -27.09
C ASP A 314 6.11 6.22 -25.79
N ILE A 315 4.86 5.76 -25.71
CA ILE A 315 4.39 4.78 -24.73
C ILE A 315 3.70 3.73 -25.59
N GLY A 316 4.25 2.52 -25.57
CA GLY A 316 3.83 1.42 -26.43
C GLY A 316 2.30 1.26 -26.51
N ARG A 317 1.82 1.30 -27.76
CA ARG A 317 0.53 0.86 -28.30
C ARG A 317 -0.73 1.37 -27.60
N ASP A 318 -1.04 2.65 -27.82
CA ASP A 318 -2.26 3.09 -28.51
C ASP A 318 -2.25 4.62 -28.68
N TYR A 319 -2.28 5.11 -29.92
CA TYR A 319 -2.10 6.52 -30.25
C TYR A 319 -3.39 7.32 -30.03
N ILE A 320 -3.42 8.22 -29.03
CA ILE A 320 -4.40 9.32 -28.97
C ILE A 320 -3.72 10.61 -29.47
N ILE A 321 -4.03 11.01 -30.70
CA ILE A 321 -3.62 12.30 -31.26
C ILE A 321 -4.57 13.38 -30.73
N ILE A 322 -4.14 14.18 -29.75
CA ILE A 322 -4.86 15.40 -29.34
C ILE A 322 -4.32 16.57 -30.16
N ILE A 323 -5.02 16.94 -31.24
CA ILE A 323 -4.76 18.17 -31.98
C ILE A 323 -5.40 19.33 -31.21
N ILE A 324 -4.59 20.11 -30.48
CA ILE A 324 -5.05 21.39 -29.90
C ILE A 324 -5.03 22.45 -31.02
N SER A 325 -6.14 22.54 -31.76
CA SER A 325 -6.41 23.71 -32.60
C SER A 325 -6.95 24.84 -31.74
N LYS A 326 -6.28 26.01 -31.76
CA LYS A 326 -6.79 27.23 -31.11
C LYS A 326 -8.08 27.70 -31.82
N LYS A 327 -9.24 27.18 -31.43
CA LYS A 327 -10.52 27.86 -31.66
C LYS A 327 -10.75 28.84 -30.51
N LYS A 328 -10.74 30.14 -30.82
CA LYS A 328 -11.32 31.18 -29.95
C LYS A 328 -12.78 30.81 -29.69
N VAL A 329 -13.09 30.44 -28.44
CA VAL A 329 -14.47 30.42 -27.95
C VAL A 329 -14.62 31.65 -27.06
N ALA A 330 -15.43 32.61 -27.52
CA ALA A 330 -15.86 33.74 -26.73
C ALA A 330 -16.89 33.24 -25.68
N VAL A 331 -16.68 33.59 -24.42
CA VAL A 331 -17.66 33.40 -23.34
C VAL A 331 -18.09 34.80 -22.85
N PRO A 332 -19.39 35.13 -22.77
CA PRO A 332 -19.84 36.49 -22.46
C PRO A 332 -19.62 36.83 -20.97
N TRP A 333 -18.91 37.94 -20.72
CA TRP A 333 -18.80 38.58 -19.41
C TRP A 333 -20.08 39.35 -19.08
N LYS A 334 -20.96 38.77 -18.28
CA LYS A 334 -21.99 39.53 -17.54
C LYS A 334 -22.42 38.79 -16.28
N TYR A 335 -21.56 38.78 -15.28
CA TYR A 335 -21.98 38.75 -13.87
C TYR A 335 -20.85 39.35 -13.04
N ASN A 336 -21.22 40.21 -12.09
CA ASN A 336 -20.39 40.71 -10.98
C ASN A 336 -19.69 42.10 -11.10
N LEU A 337 -20.41 43.11 -11.61
CA LEU A 337 -20.06 44.54 -11.41
C LEU A 337 -20.91 45.21 -10.31
N GLN A 338 -21.12 44.53 -9.17
CA GLN A 338 -21.82 45.14 -8.02
C GLN A 338 -21.12 45.01 -6.65
N ASN A 339 -19.96 44.35 -6.54
CA ASN A 339 -19.26 44.21 -5.25
C ASN A 339 -18.03 45.13 -5.04
N SER A 340 -17.74 46.06 -5.96
CA SER A 340 -16.56 46.96 -5.84
C SER A 340 -16.76 48.18 -4.90
N LYS A 341 -17.95 48.36 -4.28
CA LYS A 341 -18.26 49.54 -3.45
C LYS A 341 -18.45 49.30 -1.95
N LYS A 342 -18.03 48.14 -1.40
CA LYS A 342 -18.08 47.89 0.07
C LYS A 342 -16.78 47.32 0.63
N GLN A 343 -15.64 47.92 0.29
CA GLN A 343 -14.37 47.70 0.97
C GLN A 343 -13.79 49.02 1.47
N SER A 344 -14.48 49.63 2.43
CA SER A 344 -13.91 50.69 3.26
C SER A 344 -14.67 50.77 4.59
N THR A 345 -14.43 49.80 5.47
CA THR A 345 -14.57 49.85 6.96
C THR A 345 -14.49 48.42 7.53
N GLY A 346 -13.27 47.90 7.72
CA GLY A 346 -13.06 46.64 8.44
C GLY A 346 -13.05 46.90 9.95
N THR A 347 -13.95 46.24 10.68
CA THR A 347 -14.02 46.30 12.15
C THR A 347 -12.97 45.36 12.77
N GLN A 348 -12.62 45.59 14.04
CA GLN A 348 -11.54 44.91 14.78
C GLN A 348 -11.68 43.37 14.86
N ALA A 349 -12.84 42.80 14.49
CA ALA A 349 -13.09 41.36 14.40
C ALA A 349 -12.40 40.68 13.19
N ASP A 350 -12.18 41.40 12.08
CA ASP A 350 -11.58 40.83 10.86
C ASP A 350 -10.06 40.57 11.00
N ARG A 351 -9.41 41.25 11.95
CA ARG A 351 -7.97 41.02 12.26
C ARG A 351 -7.73 39.78 13.12
N ALA A 352 -8.73 39.30 13.85
CA ALA A 352 -8.62 38.07 14.64
C ALA A 352 -8.78 36.79 13.79
N ALA A 353 -9.45 36.88 12.63
CA ALA A 353 -9.64 35.77 11.69
C ALA A 353 -8.40 35.46 10.82
N ALA A 354 -7.33 36.26 10.91
CA ALA A 354 -6.08 36.02 10.19
C ALA A 354 -5.13 35.02 10.88
N ASN A 355 -5.47 34.55 12.08
CA ASN A 355 -4.69 33.51 12.78
C ASN A 355 -5.29 32.12 12.54
N PHE A 356 -5.01 31.57 11.36
CA PHE A 356 -5.29 30.16 11.02
C PHE A 356 -4.22 29.23 11.63
N PRO A 357 -4.60 28.09 12.24
CA PRO A 357 -3.63 27.10 12.69
C PRO A 357 -3.07 26.33 11.49
N ASN A 358 -1.75 26.10 11.47
CA ASN A 358 -0.94 25.44 10.42
C ASN A 358 -0.32 26.32 9.32
N GLN A 359 -0.39 27.65 9.38
CA GLN A 359 0.34 28.51 8.43
C GLN A 359 1.86 28.25 8.49
N THR A 360 2.39 27.98 9.68
CA THR A 360 3.80 27.66 9.91
C THR A 360 4.20 26.34 9.24
N ARG A 361 3.36 25.31 9.28
CA ARG A 361 3.65 24.00 8.65
C ARG A 361 3.65 24.07 7.13
N ASN A 362 2.72 24.80 6.53
CA ASN A 362 2.67 24.99 5.08
C ASN A 362 3.83 25.85 4.57
N LYS A 363 4.24 26.87 5.34
CA LYS A 363 5.43 27.67 5.05
C LYS A 363 6.72 26.84 5.15
N ILE A 364 6.84 25.97 6.16
CA ILE A 364 7.99 25.05 6.32
C ILE A 364 8.08 24.07 5.15
N LEU A 365 6.96 23.44 4.77
CA LEU A 365 6.94 22.51 3.64
C LEU A 365 7.31 23.21 2.32
N ALA A 366 6.76 24.40 2.07
CA ALA A 366 7.11 25.18 0.88
C ALA A 366 8.60 25.56 0.84
N ALA A 367 9.19 25.93 1.99
CA ALA A 367 10.62 26.24 2.09
C ALA A 367 11.50 25.00 1.82
N ILE A 368 11.12 23.82 2.33
CA ILE A 368 11.84 22.56 2.08
C ILE A 368 11.78 22.19 0.60
N PHE A 369 10.61 22.27 -0.03
CA PHE A 369 10.46 21.99 -1.47
C PHE A 369 11.25 22.96 -2.34
N ALA A 370 11.24 24.26 -2.00
CA ALA A 370 12.02 25.26 -2.70
C ALA A 370 13.53 24.99 -2.57
N ALA A 371 14.00 24.63 -1.37
CA ALA A 371 15.40 24.28 -1.14
C ALA A 371 15.82 23.06 -1.97
N PHE A 372 15.04 21.96 -1.96
CA PHE A 372 15.36 20.78 -2.77
C PHE A 372 15.35 21.06 -4.27
N ALA A 373 14.39 21.85 -4.76
CA ALA A 373 14.33 22.24 -6.17
C ALA A 373 15.52 23.13 -6.57
N MET A 374 15.90 24.10 -5.72
CA MET A 374 17.04 24.98 -5.96
C MET A 374 18.37 24.24 -5.87
N THR A 375 18.55 23.33 -4.92
CA THR A 375 19.74 22.48 -4.82
C THR A 375 19.84 21.53 -5.99
N GLY A 376 18.74 20.89 -6.40
CA GLY A 376 18.70 20.04 -7.59
C GLY A 376 19.01 20.82 -8.88
N TYR A 377 18.49 22.04 -9.00
CA TYR A 377 18.80 22.93 -10.12
C TYR A 377 20.27 23.37 -10.11
N ALA A 378 20.81 23.77 -8.95
CA ALA A 378 22.22 24.17 -8.80
C ALA A 378 23.21 23.03 -9.11
N PHE A 379 22.85 21.80 -8.75
CA PHE A 379 23.64 20.61 -9.09
C PHE A 379 23.56 20.29 -10.59
N ALA A 380 22.37 20.37 -11.18
CA ALA A 380 22.15 20.12 -12.60
C ALA A 380 22.72 21.22 -13.51
N SER A 381 22.82 22.46 -13.02
CA SER A 381 23.41 23.60 -13.72
C SER A 381 24.92 23.72 -13.52
N GLY A 382 25.56 22.78 -12.83
CA GLY A 382 27.02 22.77 -12.63
C GLY A 382 27.55 23.89 -11.73
N MET A 383 26.73 24.41 -10.80
CA MET A 383 27.08 25.56 -9.98
C MET A 383 28.04 25.22 -8.82
N PHE A 384 28.30 23.93 -8.57
CA PHE A 384 29.31 23.42 -7.63
C PHE A 384 30.44 22.72 -8.40
N GLN A 385 31.20 23.51 -9.14
CA GLN A 385 32.45 23.08 -9.76
C GLN A 385 33.65 23.63 -8.96
N GLU A 386 33.63 23.53 -7.62
CA GLU A 386 34.72 24.05 -6.78
C GLU A 386 34.89 23.25 -5.46
N LEU A 387 34.78 21.92 -5.55
CA LEU A 387 35.17 21.00 -4.47
C LEU A 387 36.12 19.90 -4.96
N LYS A 388 36.70 20.08 -6.16
CA LYS A 388 37.78 19.22 -6.67
C LYS A 388 39.18 19.84 -6.53
N ASP A 389 39.29 21.12 -6.17
CA ASP A 389 40.58 21.80 -6.00
C ASP A 389 41.00 21.96 -4.53
N PHE A 390 40.20 21.49 -3.57
CA PHE A 390 40.56 21.51 -2.15
C PHE A 390 41.39 20.30 -1.69
N GLU A 391 41.62 19.32 -2.59
CA GLU A 391 42.39 18.10 -2.30
C GLU A 391 43.82 18.13 -2.86
N HIS A 392 44.28 19.24 -3.48
CA HIS A 392 45.59 19.31 -4.15
C HIS A 392 46.55 20.38 -3.61
N SER A 393 46.36 20.90 -2.39
CA SER A 393 47.20 21.99 -1.84
C SER A 393 47.72 21.77 -0.41
N ARG A 394 47.68 20.55 0.16
CA ARG A 394 48.25 20.30 1.49
C ARG A 394 49.15 19.07 1.53
N ASP A 395 50.31 19.23 0.93
CA ASP A 395 51.58 18.59 1.28
C ASP A 395 52.65 19.53 0.67
N TYR A 396 53.54 20.22 1.39
CA TYR A 396 54.53 19.75 2.36
C TYR A 396 55.12 20.94 3.18
N SER A 397 55.55 20.63 4.40
CA SER A 397 56.78 21.12 5.07
C SER A 397 57.03 22.62 5.33
N GLU A 398 56.92 23.03 6.60
CA GLU A 398 57.92 23.81 7.36
C GLU A 398 57.27 24.37 8.64
N MET A 399 57.45 23.69 9.77
CA MET A 399 57.63 24.30 11.09
C MET A 399 58.07 23.19 12.04
N PHE A 400 59.11 23.48 12.83
CA PHE A 400 59.85 22.64 13.77
C PHE A 400 61.07 21.91 13.19
N GLU A 401 62.09 22.70 12.87
CA GLU A 401 63.46 22.35 13.23
C GLU A 401 63.83 23.02 14.56
N ASN A 402 64.60 22.27 15.36
CA ASN A 402 65.51 22.66 16.44
C ASN A 402 64.99 22.74 17.89
N GLU A 403 65.24 21.65 18.62
CA GLU A 403 66.02 21.58 19.89
C GLU A 403 66.46 20.11 20.01
N GLU A 404 67.65 19.75 19.52
CA GLU A 404 68.93 19.63 20.25
C GLU A 404 69.00 18.47 21.26
N ASP A 405 70.12 17.75 21.12
CA ASP A 405 70.54 16.52 21.77
C ASP A 405 70.64 16.61 23.30
N ASP A 406 70.45 15.47 24.00
CA ASP A 406 71.39 15.02 25.03
C ASP A 406 71.07 13.57 25.52
N ASN A 407 72.05 12.69 25.29
CA ASN A 407 72.42 11.42 25.97
C ASN A 407 71.49 10.19 25.95
#